data_AF-A0A9P7NTQ3-F1
#
_entry.id   AF-A0A9P7NTQ3-F1
#
_cell.length_a   1.000
_cell.length_b   1.000
_cell.length_c   1.000
_cell.angle_alpha   90.00
_cell.angle_beta   90.00
_cell.angle_gamma   90.00
#
_symmetry.space_group_name_H-M   'P 1'
#
loop_
_entity.id
_entity.type
_entity.pdbx_description
1 polymer ?
#
loop_
_entity_poly.entity_id
_entity_poly.type
_entity_poly.pdbx_seq_one_letter_code
_entity_poly.pdbx_strand_id
1 'polypeptide(L)'
;MALLLFSDVDLIRRRMARHTFTEQDIHLRFAVVASVNKTALHPSGVQPHHHHTELEEELHETAHIDYDRVAIIPNPSVAALYEDALVYETGSAITSSGALTAYSGKKTGRSPLDKRIVEEPSSKDDIWWGPVNKPMSSEVWKINRERAVDYLNTRNRIYVVDGYAGWDEKYRIRVRVICARAYHALFMRNMLIRPPREELEHFHPDYTIYNAGSFPANRYTEGMTSPTSVAINFSQKEMVILGTEYAGEMKKGVFTVLFYEMPVKHNVLTLHSSANEGRNGDVTLFFGLSGTGKTTLSADPNRALIGDDEHCWSDRGVFNIEGGCYAKCIGLSAEKEPDIHGAIRYGSVLENVVFDPDTREVDYDDATLTENTRCAYPIEYISNAKIPCLSENMPTNIILLTCDARGVLPPISKLNRSQTMFHFISGYTSKMAGTEDGVTEPQATFSSCFAQPFLALHPMRYAKMLADKIEQHGSNAWLLNTGWVGAGFAHGGKRCPLKYTRAILDAIHSGELATVQYETYGVFNLQVPMTCPNVPDDLLNPEKAWTAGSESFQKEVRKLGSLFRENFTKYESEATEDVVKAGPDV
;
A
#
# COMPACT_ATOMS: atom_id res chain seq x y z
N MET A 1 -1.54 -41.78 81.62
CA MET A 1 -2.70 -41.39 82.45
C MET A 1 -3.24 -40.10 81.86
N ALA A 2 -4.35 -40.10 81.12
CA ALA A 2 -5.72 -40.12 81.66
C ALA A 2 -5.96 -38.88 82.55
N LEU A 3 -6.94 -37.99 82.32
CA LEU A 3 -8.25 -38.13 81.65
C LEU A 3 -8.94 -36.73 81.62
N LEU A 4 -9.79 -36.47 80.59
CA LEU A 4 -11.11 -35.77 80.60
C LEU A 4 -11.22 -34.23 80.78
N LEU A 5 -12.11 -33.44 80.13
CA LEU A 5 -13.31 -33.56 79.26
C LEU A 5 -13.47 -32.19 78.51
N PHE A 6 -13.77 -32.07 77.20
CA PHE A 6 -15.05 -32.23 76.48
C PHE A 6 -16.27 -31.45 77.01
N SER A 7 -16.52 -30.24 76.47
CA SER A 7 -17.87 -29.68 76.20
C SER A 7 -17.77 -28.37 75.41
N ASP A 8 -18.22 -28.33 74.15
CA ASP A 8 -18.83 -27.14 73.48
C ASP A 8 -19.01 -27.28 71.95
N VAL A 9 -19.11 -28.49 71.42
CA VAL A 9 -19.41 -28.72 69.99
C VAL A 9 -20.93 -28.72 69.70
N ASP A 10 -21.78 -28.66 70.73
CA ASP A 10 -23.25 -28.71 70.59
C ASP A 10 -23.97 -27.34 70.54
N LEU A 11 -23.25 -26.22 70.75
CA LEU A 11 -23.84 -24.88 70.66
C LEU A 11 -23.90 -24.35 69.21
N ILE A 12 -23.03 -24.85 68.33
CA ILE A 12 -22.90 -24.39 66.94
C ILE A 12 -23.92 -25.08 66.01
N ARG A 13 -24.38 -26.30 66.34
CA ARG A 13 -25.37 -27.04 65.54
C ARG A 13 -26.83 -26.63 65.75
N ARG A 14 -27.15 -25.79 66.74
CA ARG A 14 -28.54 -25.36 67.04
C ARG A 14 -28.94 -23.98 66.49
N ARG A 15 -28.08 -23.30 65.72
CA ARG A 15 -28.44 -22.04 65.01
C ARG A 15 -28.62 -22.18 63.49
N MET A 16 -28.48 -23.39 62.93
CA MET A 16 -28.60 -23.65 61.48
C MET A 16 -29.96 -24.26 61.05
N ALA A 17 -31.04 -24.03 61.80
CA ALA A 17 -32.36 -24.46 61.38
C ALA A 17 -33.42 -23.42 61.76
N ARG A 18 -33.67 -22.49 60.83
CA ARG A 18 -34.93 -21.75 60.58
C ARG A 18 -34.61 -20.47 59.80
N HIS A 19 -34.66 -20.55 58.48
CA HIS A 19 -35.17 -19.48 57.63
C HIS A 19 -35.49 -20.07 56.25
N THR A 20 -36.79 -20.27 56.02
CA THR A 20 -37.38 -20.46 54.69
C THR A 20 -37.23 -19.17 53.91
N PHE A 21 -36.48 -19.21 52.80
CA PHE A 21 -36.40 -18.10 51.84
C PHE A 21 -37.72 -18.00 51.08
N THR A 22 -38.36 -16.83 51.14
CA THR A 22 -39.48 -16.45 50.26
C THR A 22 -38.95 -15.70 49.04
N GLU A 23 -39.64 -15.78 47.90
CA GLU A 23 -39.28 -15.13 46.61
C GLU A 23 -39.05 -13.60 46.67
N GLN A 24 -39.30 -12.93 47.80
CA GLN A 24 -38.94 -11.53 48.02
C GLN A 24 -37.47 -11.28 48.42
N ASP A 25 -36.70 -12.32 48.80
CA ASP A 25 -35.28 -12.18 49.18
C ASP A 25 -34.30 -12.23 47.99
N ILE A 26 -34.79 -12.51 46.78
CA ILE A 26 -33.97 -12.55 45.54
C ILE A 26 -33.88 -11.16 44.89
N HIS A 27 -34.76 -10.23 45.23
CA HIS A 27 -34.75 -8.86 44.70
C HIS A 27 -33.96 -7.83 45.51
N LEU A 28 -33.25 -8.25 46.58
CA LEU A 28 -32.42 -7.35 47.41
C LEU A 28 -30.91 -7.69 47.41
N ARG A 29 -30.42 -8.42 46.39
CA ARG A 29 -28.98 -8.66 46.18
C ARG A 29 -28.34 -7.80 45.08
N PHE A 30 -29.06 -6.79 44.57
CA PHE A 30 -28.54 -5.81 43.60
C PHE A 30 -28.38 -4.38 44.13
N ALA A 31 -28.42 -4.19 45.46
CA ALA A 31 -28.18 -2.89 46.06
C ALA A 31 -27.23 -3.05 47.24
N VAL A 32 -25.94 -2.84 46.98
CA VAL A 32 -24.89 -2.20 47.80
C VAL A 32 -23.58 -2.58 47.12
N VAL A 33 -23.25 -1.82 46.08
CA VAL A 33 -21.87 -1.77 45.57
C VAL A 33 -21.12 -0.91 46.59
N ALA A 34 -20.47 -1.56 47.55
CA ALA A 34 -19.65 -0.88 48.54
C ALA A 34 -18.43 -0.30 47.83
N SER A 35 -18.38 1.03 47.70
CA SER A 35 -17.19 1.71 47.18
C SER A 35 -16.01 1.48 48.11
N VAL A 36 -14.90 1.02 47.56
CA VAL A 36 -13.66 0.77 48.31
C VAL A 36 -12.74 1.98 48.09
N ASN A 37 -12.02 2.41 49.13
CA ASN A 37 -11.08 3.54 49.14
C ASN A 37 -11.68 4.92 48.81
N LYS A 38 -12.34 5.54 49.80
CA LYS A 38 -12.60 6.98 49.81
C LYS A 38 -11.31 7.72 50.20
N THR A 39 -10.78 8.53 49.29
CA THR A 39 -9.63 9.41 49.55
C THR A 39 -10.01 10.86 49.23
N ALA A 40 -9.17 11.83 49.59
CA ALA A 40 -9.39 13.24 49.21
C ALA A 40 -9.42 13.45 47.67
N LEU A 41 -8.81 12.54 46.90
CA LEU A 41 -8.83 12.54 45.44
C LEU A 41 -10.09 11.85 44.86
N HIS A 42 -10.72 10.93 45.61
CA HIS A 42 -11.96 10.23 45.21
C HIS A 42 -12.99 10.25 46.35
N PRO A 43 -13.71 11.37 46.55
CA PRO A 43 -14.62 11.56 47.69
C PRO A 43 -15.82 10.60 47.71
N SER A 44 -16.22 10.11 46.54
CA SER A 44 -17.31 9.14 46.33
C SER A 44 -16.87 7.67 46.55
N GLY A 45 -15.56 7.41 46.68
CA GLY A 45 -14.97 6.07 46.69
C GLY A 45 -14.82 5.50 45.28
N VAL A 46 -13.95 4.50 45.13
CA VAL A 46 -13.74 3.84 43.83
C VAL A 46 -14.89 2.89 43.56
N GLN A 47 -15.55 3.04 42.40
CA GLN A 47 -16.57 2.11 41.93
C GLN A 47 -15.88 0.89 41.28
N PRO A 48 -16.30 -0.35 41.55
CA PRO A 48 -15.70 -1.53 40.95
C PRO A 48 -16.11 -1.67 39.47
N HIS A 49 -15.06 -1.80 38.64
CA HIS A 49 -14.95 -2.21 37.24
C HIS A 49 -16.04 -1.77 36.25
N HIS A 50 -15.65 -0.91 35.31
CA HIS A 50 -16.13 -1.03 33.94
C HIS A 50 -15.72 -2.42 33.43
N HIS A 51 -16.64 -3.19 32.86
CA HIS A 51 -16.24 -4.35 32.07
C HIS A 51 -15.47 -3.82 30.86
N HIS A 52 -14.16 -4.10 30.82
CA HIS A 52 -13.33 -3.80 29.67
C HIS A 52 -13.76 -4.69 28.51
N THR A 53 -13.71 -4.14 27.30
CA THR A 53 -13.95 -4.90 26.07
C THR A 53 -12.77 -5.84 25.80
N GLU A 54 -13.01 -6.91 25.05
CA GLU A 54 -11.96 -7.85 24.61
C GLU A 54 -10.80 -7.10 23.92
N LEU A 55 -11.11 -6.08 23.13
CA LEU A 55 -10.11 -5.21 22.49
C LEU A 55 -9.27 -4.43 23.51
N GLU A 56 -9.90 -3.83 24.52
CA GLU A 56 -9.19 -3.06 25.55
C GLU A 56 -8.24 -3.98 26.33
N GLU A 57 -8.71 -5.16 26.73
CA GLU A 57 -7.90 -6.17 27.40
C GLU A 57 -6.75 -6.65 26.51
N GLU A 58 -7.01 -6.98 25.24
CA GLU A 58 -5.98 -7.40 24.28
C GLU A 58 -4.90 -6.32 24.11
N LEU A 59 -5.29 -5.05 23.92
CA LEU A 59 -4.34 -3.95 23.74
C LEU A 59 -3.55 -3.65 25.01
N HIS A 60 -4.14 -3.83 26.19
CA HIS A 60 -3.42 -3.70 27.45
C HIS A 60 -2.38 -4.79 27.62
N GLU A 61 -2.75 -6.04 27.37
CA GLU A 61 -1.87 -7.20 27.54
C GLU A 61 -0.73 -7.21 26.52
N THR A 62 -1.04 -6.94 25.26
CA THR A 62 -0.08 -7.08 24.15
C THR A 62 0.72 -5.81 23.88
N ALA A 63 0.11 -4.64 24.04
CA ALA A 63 0.70 -3.36 23.65
C ALA A 63 0.92 -2.42 24.83
N HIS A 64 0.54 -2.80 26.06
CA HIS A 64 0.62 -1.94 27.25
C HIS A 64 -0.12 -0.62 27.08
N ILE A 65 -1.24 -0.64 26.33
CA ILE A 65 -2.13 0.52 26.25
C ILE A 65 -2.93 0.62 27.56
N ASP A 66 -2.90 1.81 28.16
CA ASP A 66 -3.61 2.11 29.40
C ASP A 66 -5.02 2.61 29.09
N TYR A 67 -5.98 1.68 29.02
CA TYR A 67 -7.39 1.98 28.76
C TYR A 67 -8.07 2.77 29.88
N ASP A 68 -7.48 2.83 31.10
CA ASP A 68 -8.00 3.65 32.19
C ASP A 68 -7.64 5.13 31.98
N ARG A 69 -6.61 5.40 31.16
CA ARG A 69 -6.11 6.73 30.86
C ARG A 69 -6.51 7.23 29.47
N VAL A 70 -6.56 6.35 28.48
CA VAL A 70 -6.78 6.70 27.07
C VAL A 70 -8.08 6.10 26.56
N ALA A 71 -8.96 6.93 26.00
CA ALA A 71 -10.16 6.43 25.35
C ALA A 71 -9.81 5.67 24.06
N ILE A 72 -10.21 4.40 23.97
CA ILE A 72 -10.04 3.58 22.77
C ILE A 72 -11.31 3.68 21.92
N ILE A 73 -11.17 4.18 20.69
CA ILE A 73 -12.30 4.37 19.76
C ILE A 73 -12.20 3.32 18.63
N PRO A 74 -12.89 2.17 18.76
CA PRO A 74 -12.83 1.11 17.76
C PRO A 74 -13.74 1.37 16.55
N ASN A 75 -13.19 1.16 15.37
CA ASN A 75 -13.87 1.15 14.08
C ASN A 75 -14.89 2.31 13.90
N PRO A 76 -14.49 3.57 14.17
CA PRO A 76 -15.39 4.70 14.17
C PRO A 76 -16.06 4.93 12.81
N SER A 77 -17.27 5.49 12.84
CA SER A 77 -17.97 5.89 11.63
C SER A 77 -17.25 7.03 10.92
N VAL A 78 -17.47 7.18 9.61
CA VAL A 78 -16.93 8.29 8.83
C VAL A 78 -17.33 9.64 9.45
N ALA A 79 -18.57 9.78 9.91
CA ALA A 79 -19.05 11.01 10.53
C ALA A 79 -18.27 11.37 11.81
N ALA A 80 -18.09 10.39 12.71
CA ALA A 80 -17.33 10.59 13.93
C ALA A 80 -15.87 10.99 13.64
N LEU A 81 -15.25 10.39 12.62
CA LEU A 81 -13.89 10.74 12.20
C LEU A 81 -13.80 12.17 11.62
N TYR A 82 -14.81 12.60 10.87
CA TYR A 82 -14.90 13.99 10.39
C TYR A 82 -15.05 14.97 11.55
N GLU A 83 -15.97 14.71 12.47
CA GLU A 83 -16.19 15.53 13.66
C GLU A 83 -14.91 15.67 14.48
N ASP A 84 -14.25 14.54 14.79
CA ASP A 84 -13.02 14.54 15.57
C ASP A 84 -11.86 15.21 14.83
N ALA A 85 -11.71 15.00 13.52
CA ALA A 85 -10.68 15.67 12.74
C ALA A 85 -10.85 17.20 12.76
N LEU A 86 -12.08 17.70 12.63
CA LEU A 86 -12.37 19.14 12.63
C LEU A 86 -12.19 19.78 14.01
N VAL A 87 -12.44 19.04 15.09
CA VAL A 87 -12.33 19.56 16.46
C VAL A 87 -10.89 19.49 16.98
N TYR A 88 -10.16 18.42 16.67
CA TYR A 88 -8.90 18.10 17.34
C TYR A 88 -7.65 18.18 16.44
N GLU A 89 -7.80 18.25 15.11
CA GLU A 89 -6.67 18.27 14.19
C GLU A 89 -6.54 19.60 13.45
N THR A 90 -5.54 20.38 13.84
CA THR A 90 -5.19 21.63 13.17
C THR A 90 -4.87 21.38 11.69
N GLY A 91 -5.47 22.20 10.82
CA GLY A 91 -5.26 22.11 9.38
C GLY A 91 -6.22 21.16 8.66
N SER A 92 -7.14 20.52 9.38
CA SER A 92 -8.24 19.78 8.76
C SER A 92 -9.41 20.69 8.39
N ALA A 93 -10.05 20.41 7.25
CA ALA A 93 -11.25 21.12 6.81
C ALA A 93 -12.14 20.22 5.96
N ILE A 94 -13.36 20.67 5.67
CA ILE A 94 -14.22 20.07 4.64
C ILE A 94 -14.10 20.93 3.37
N THR A 95 -13.86 20.30 2.22
CA THR A 95 -13.86 20.97 0.91
C THR A 95 -15.28 21.11 0.34
N SER A 96 -15.44 21.89 -0.73
CA SER A 96 -16.72 22.06 -1.44
C SER A 96 -17.32 20.73 -1.92
N SER A 97 -16.48 19.72 -2.17
CA SER A 97 -16.90 18.35 -2.50
C SER A 97 -17.39 17.52 -1.31
N GLY A 98 -17.19 17.98 -0.09
CA GLY A 98 -17.46 17.23 1.14
C GLY A 98 -16.34 16.31 1.61
N ALA A 99 -15.21 16.24 0.90
CA ALA A 99 -14.03 15.48 1.34
C ALA A 99 -13.36 16.14 2.55
N LEU A 100 -12.77 15.33 3.43
CA LEU A 100 -11.94 15.80 4.54
C LEU A 100 -10.54 16.12 4.00
N THR A 101 -10.05 17.33 4.21
CA THR A 101 -8.64 17.66 3.97
C THR A 101 -7.82 17.43 5.23
N ALA A 102 -6.59 16.99 5.06
CA ALA A 102 -5.63 16.83 6.14
C ALA A 102 -4.21 17.20 5.68
N TYR A 103 -3.42 17.70 6.63
CA TYR A 103 -2.01 17.99 6.45
C TYR A 103 -1.14 16.91 7.12
N SER A 104 -0.16 16.38 6.37
CA SER A 104 0.74 15.31 6.84
C SER A 104 2.05 15.84 7.45
N GLY A 105 2.12 17.14 7.75
CA GLY A 105 3.30 17.73 8.37
C GLY A 105 4.47 17.89 7.40
N LYS A 106 5.69 17.84 7.95
CA LYS A 106 6.94 18.02 7.17
C LYS A 106 7.18 16.94 6.12
N LYS A 107 6.59 15.76 6.31
CA LYS A 107 6.75 14.61 5.41
C LYS A 107 5.48 14.53 4.55
N THR A 108 5.60 14.92 3.30
CA THR A 108 4.51 14.89 2.30
C THR A 108 4.63 13.68 1.36
N GLY A 109 5.49 12.74 1.72
CA GLY A 109 5.79 11.53 0.97
C GLY A 109 6.56 10.53 1.84
N ARG A 110 6.87 9.38 1.25
CA ARG A 110 7.58 8.29 1.95
C ARG A 110 8.98 8.69 2.39
N SER A 111 9.46 8.04 3.44
CA SER A 111 10.81 8.18 3.99
C SER A 111 11.63 6.88 3.82
N PRO A 112 12.00 6.48 2.58
CA PRO A 112 12.66 5.20 2.33
C PRO A 112 14.01 5.06 3.07
N LEU A 113 14.71 6.16 3.32
CA LEU A 113 15.95 6.15 4.09
C LEU A 113 15.74 5.84 5.58
N ASP A 114 14.51 5.98 6.08
CA ASP A 114 14.10 5.77 7.47
C ASP A 114 13.31 4.45 7.65
N LYS A 115 13.04 3.72 6.55
CA LYS A 115 12.50 2.35 6.59
C LYS A 115 13.51 1.39 7.21
N ARG A 116 13.04 0.48 8.06
CA ARG A 116 13.85 -0.53 8.77
C ARG A 116 13.10 -1.86 8.85
N ILE A 117 13.84 -2.95 8.83
CA ILE A 117 13.31 -4.31 9.08
C ILE A 117 14.13 -4.92 10.21
N VAL A 118 13.46 -5.51 11.19
CA VAL A 118 14.13 -6.17 12.31
C VAL A 118 14.90 -7.39 11.80
N GLU A 119 16.19 -7.45 12.10
CA GLU A 119 17.03 -8.59 11.79
C GLU A 119 16.80 -9.66 12.86
N GLU A 120 15.85 -10.56 12.58
CA GLU A 120 15.43 -11.61 13.50
C GLU A 120 15.50 -13.00 12.83
N PRO A 121 15.66 -14.10 13.59
CA PRO A 121 15.97 -15.42 13.04
C PRO A 121 14.97 -15.99 12.03
N SER A 122 13.68 -15.66 12.11
CA SER A 122 12.63 -16.24 11.28
C SER A 122 12.53 -15.64 9.88
N SER A 123 13.11 -14.47 9.64
CA SER A 123 13.11 -13.81 8.32
C SER A 123 14.48 -13.42 7.79
N LYS A 124 15.52 -13.36 8.63
CA LYS A 124 16.81 -12.77 8.24
C LYS A 124 17.46 -13.38 6.99
N ASP A 125 17.23 -14.66 6.72
CA ASP A 125 17.86 -15.38 5.61
C ASP A 125 17.07 -15.22 4.30
N ASP A 126 15.81 -14.75 4.39
CA ASP A 126 14.94 -14.47 3.24
C ASP A 126 15.02 -13.00 2.79
N ILE A 127 15.22 -12.08 3.73
CA ILE A 127 15.20 -10.64 3.45
C ILE A 127 16.39 -10.22 2.58
N TRP A 128 16.10 -9.48 1.52
CA TRP A 128 17.11 -8.85 0.68
C TRP A 128 17.65 -7.58 1.34
N TRP A 129 18.65 -7.77 2.19
CA TRP A 129 19.32 -6.69 2.92
C TRP A 129 20.06 -5.74 1.97
N GLY A 130 19.97 -4.44 2.25
CA GLY A 130 20.61 -3.42 1.44
C GLY A 130 20.10 -2.01 1.71
N PRO A 131 20.25 -1.07 0.76
CA PRO A 131 19.83 0.32 0.95
C PRO A 131 18.31 0.50 1.11
N VAL A 132 17.52 -0.48 0.63
CA VAL A 132 16.06 -0.52 0.78
C VAL A 132 15.66 -1.13 2.13
N ASN A 133 16.11 -2.36 2.39
CA ASN A 133 15.81 -3.09 3.62
C ASN A 133 17.00 -2.95 4.55
N LYS A 134 16.95 -1.95 5.41
CA LYS A 134 18.01 -1.65 6.38
C LYS A 134 17.75 -2.43 7.67
N PRO A 135 18.75 -3.18 8.18
CA PRO A 135 18.58 -3.98 9.39
C PRO A 135 18.38 -3.11 10.62
N MET A 136 17.66 -3.66 11.59
CA MET A 136 17.44 -3.10 12.92
C MET A 136 17.55 -4.23 13.95
N SER A 137 18.30 -4.02 15.03
CA SER A 137 18.37 -5.02 16.10
C SER A 137 17.06 -5.13 16.87
N SER A 138 16.83 -6.27 17.51
CA SER A 138 15.66 -6.49 18.35
C SER A 138 15.57 -5.50 19.53
N GLU A 139 16.71 -5.06 20.06
CA GLU A 139 16.81 -4.07 21.13
C GLU A 139 16.37 -2.68 20.64
N VAL A 140 16.85 -2.24 19.48
CA VAL A 140 16.44 -0.97 18.87
C VAL A 140 14.95 -0.97 18.52
N TRP A 141 14.45 -2.10 18.02
CA TRP A 141 13.02 -2.30 17.78
C TRP A 141 12.19 -2.06 19.05
N LYS A 142 12.55 -2.72 20.17
CA LYS A 142 11.84 -2.56 21.44
C LYS A 142 11.80 -1.09 21.89
N ILE A 143 12.92 -0.37 21.75
CA ILE A 143 12.97 1.07 22.06
C ILE A 143 11.98 1.85 21.20
N ASN A 144 11.95 1.62 19.89
CA ASN A 144 11.04 2.35 19.00
C ASN A 144 9.57 1.98 19.23
N ARG A 145 9.28 0.70 19.44
CA ARG A 145 7.93 0.22 19.79
C ARG A 145 7.43 0.85 21.09
N GLU A 146 8.24 0.83 22.14
CA GLU A 146 7.89 1.42 23.43
C GLU A 146 7.64 2.92 23.30
N ARG A 147 8.46 3.64 22.53
CA ARG A 147 8.23 5.07 22.26
C ARG A 147 6.91 5.35 21.57
N ALA A 148 6.46 4.46 20.68
CA ALA A 148 5.17 4.61 20.01
C ALA A 148 4.02 4.37 20.99
N VAL A 149 4.11 3.31 21.80
CA VAL A 149 3.15 2.98 22.87
C VAL A 149 3.05 4.11 23.89
N ASP A 150 4.19 4.60 24.40
CA ASP A 150 4.26 5.73 25.32
C ASP A 150 3.53 6.95 24.76
N TYR A 151 3.78 7.29 23.50
CA TYR A 151 3.09 8.40 22.84
C TYR A 151 1.57 8.17 22.80
N LEU A 152 1.13 6.99 22.37
CA LEU A 152 -0.29 6.64 22.30
C LEU A 152 -0.95 6.73 23.69
N ASN A 153 -0.27 6.28 24.75
CA ASN A 153 -0.70 6.37 26.15
C ASN A 153 -0.77 7.81 26.71
N THR A 154 -0.12 8.77 26.05
CA THR A 154 -0.25 10.20 26.42
C THR A 154 -1.39 10.92 25.71
N ARG A 155 -2.10 10.25 24.78
CA ARG A 155 -3.25 10.86 24.09
C ARG A 155 -4.48 10.79 24.97
N ASN A 156 -5.42 11.71 24.77
CA ASN A 156 -6.74 11.61 25.40
C ASN A 156 -7.59 10.51 24.74
N ARG A 157 -7.31 10.21 23.47
CA ARG A 157 -7.99 9.19 22.67
C ARG A 157 -7.03 8.60 21.64
N ILE A 158 -7.28 7.35 21.28
CA ILE A 158 -6.69 6.67 20.13
C ILE A 158 -7.80 6.01 19.33
N TYR A 159 -7.56 5.81 18.04
CA TYR A 159 -8.46 5.13 17.14
C TYR A 159 -7.89 3.75 16.81
N VAL A 160 -8.78 2.77 16.76
CA VAL A 160 -8.48 1.42 16.30
C VAL A 160 -9.26 1.17 15.01
N VAL A 161 -8.57 0.76 13.95
CA VAL A 161 -9.20 0.36 12.68
C VAL A 161 -8.78 -1.06 12.36
N ASP A 162 -9.76 -1.95 12.36
CA ASP A 162 -9.60 -3.35 12.00
C ASP A 162 -10.10 -3.58 10.57
N GLY A 163 -9.29 -4.25 9.77
CA GLY A 163 -9.65 -4.57 8.39
C GLY A 163 -8.80 -5.66 7.78
N TYR A 164 -9.15 -6.05 6.56
CA TYR A 164 -8.40 -7.04 5.80
C TYR A 164 -7.50 -6.39 4.76
N ALA A 165 -6.35 -7.04 4.53
CA ALA A 165 -5.55 -6.84 3.32
C ALA A 165 -5.60 -8.12 2.48
N GLY A 166 -6.11 -8.00 1.25
CA GLY A 166 -6.38 -9.11 0.32
C GLY A 166 -7.86 -9.48 0.22
N TRP A 167 -8.42 -9.42 -1.00
CA TRP A 167 -9.83 -9.77 -1.25
C TRP A 167 -10.11 -11.28 -1.37
N ASP A 168 -9.08 -12.12 -1.55
CA ASP A 168 -9.24 -13.57 -1.50
C ASP A 168 -9.19 -14.05 -0.04
N GLU A 169 -10.33 -14.51 0.48
CA GLU A 169 -10.47 -15.00 1.86
C GLU A 169 -9.47 -16.10 2.23
N LYS A 170 -8.96 -16.88 1.26
CA LYS A 170 -7.94 -17.90 1.49
C LYS A 170 -6.60 -17.30 1.94
N TYR A 171 -6.32 -16.08 1.50
CA TYR A 171 -5.01 -15.42 1.66
C TYR A 171 -5.07 -14.10 2.42
N ARG A 172 -6.27 -13.56 2.69
CA ARG A 172 -6.41 -12.27 3.37
C ARG A 172 -5.76 -12.31 4.75
N ILE A 173 -5.09 -11.22 5.11
CA ILE A 173 -4.56 -11.04 6.48
C ILE A 173 -5.40 -10.02 7.23
N ARG A 174 -5.57 -10.24 8.54
CA ARG A 174 -6.21 -9.30 9.46
C ARG A 174 -5.21 -8.26 9.91
N VAL A 175 -5.51 -6.98 9.69
CA VAL A 175 -4.67 -5.85 10.06
C VAL A 175 -5.41 -4.98 11.08
N ARG A 176 -4.78 -4.74 12.23
CA ARG A 176 -5.21 -3.76 13.23
C ARG A 176 -4.32 -2.54 13.15
N VAL A 177 -4.92 -1.36 13.00
CA VAL A 177 -4.20 -0.08 13.01
C VAL A 177 -4.58 0.68 14.26
N ILE A 178 -3.58 1.12 15.01
CA ILE A 178 -3.73 1.95 16.21
C ILE A 178 -3.09 3.31 15.91
N CYS A 179 -3.87 4.38 15.92
CA CYS A 179 -3.38 5.71 15.56
C CYS A 179 -3.99 6.82 16.41
N ALA A 180 -3.28 7.95 16.52
CA ALA A 180 -3.73 9.10 17.32
C ALA A 180 -4.58 10.12 16.54
N ARG A 181 -4.63 10.03 15.20
CA ARG A 181 -5.33 10.98 14.33
C ARG A 181 -6.54 10.31 13.66
N ALA A 182 -7.68 11.00 13.68
CA ALA A 182 -8.91 10.62 12.99
C ALA A 182 -8.70 10.57 11.47
N TYR A 183 -7.89 11.47 10.91
CA TYR A 183 -7.51 11.42 9.50
C TYR A 183 -6.79 10.10 9.14
N HIS A 184 -5.86 9.61 9.98
CA HIS A 184 -5.17 8.33 9.75
C HIS A 184 -6.12 7.14 9.86
N ALA A 185 -7.06 7.20 10.80
CA ALA A 185 -8.10 6.18 10.94
C ALA A 185 -9.02 6.15 9.70
N LEU A 186 -9.47 7.31 9.23
CA LEU A 186 -10.32 7.41 8.02
C LEU A 186 -9.56 6.93 6.78
N PHE A 187 -8.28 7.29 6.66
CA PHE A 187 -7.42 6.78 5.61
C PHE A 187 -7.36 5.25 5.62
N MET A 188 -7.04 4.61 6.74
CA MET A 188 -6.94 3.14 6.78
C MET A 188 -8.30 2.45 6.65
N ARG A 189 -9.39 3.09 7.08
CA ARG A 189 -10.76 2.62 6.81
C ARG A 189 -11.09 2.65 5.31
N ASN A 190 -10.51 3.58 4.55
CA ASN A 190 -10.63 3.63 3.09
C ASN A 190 -9.72 2.60 2.42
N MET A 191 -8.48 2.44 2.89
CA MET A 191 -7.46 1.62 2.22
C MET A 191 -7.50 0.13 2.57
N LEU A 192 -7.98 -0.26 3.75
CA LEU A 192 -8.24 -1.66 4.10
C LEU A 192 -9.64 -2.07 3.68
N ILE A 193 -9.81 -3.37 3.46
CA ILE A 193 -11.12 -3.97 3.21
C ILE A 193 -11.87 -4.02 4.53
N ARG A 194 -13.06 -3.44 4.55
CA ARG A 194 -13.87 -3.30 5.77
C ARG A 194 -14.58 -4.63 6.08
N PRO A 195 -14.36 -5.23 7.25
CA PRO A 195 -15.08 -6.42 7.67
C PRO A 195 -16.57 -6.11 7.89
N PRO A 196 -17.47 -7.09 7.69
CA PRO A 196 -18.82 -7.04 8.24
C PRO A 196 -18.79 -6.84 9.76
N ARG A 197 -19.83 -6.18 10.31
CA ARG A 197 -19.89 -5.84 11.74
C ARG A 197 -19.76 -7.06 12.66
N GLU A 198 -20.31 -8.19 12.25
CA GLU A 198 -20.24 -9.46 12.98
C GLU A 198 -18.81 -10.03 13.08
N GLU A 199 -17.96 -9.79 12.06
CA GLU A 199 -16.56 -10.21 12.10
C GLU A 199 -15.69 -9.31 12.98
N LEU A 200 -16.18 -8.11 13.34
CA LEU A 200 -15.46 -7.15 14.19
C LEU A 200 -15.57 -7.48 15.69
N GLU A 201 -16.59 -8.23 16.13
CA GLU A 201 -16.81 -8.50 17.56
C GLU A 201 -15.70 -9.34 18.19
N HIS A 202 -15.08 -10.23 17.42
CA HIS A 202 -13.99 -11.12 17.84
C HIS A 202 -12.80 -11.03 16.87
N PHE A 203 -12.45 -9.80 16.48
CA PHE A 203 -11.36 -9.55 15.55
C PHE A 203 -10.01 -9.65 16.25
N HIS A 204 -9.21 -10.64 15.86
CA HIS A 204 -7.81 -10.75 16.27
C HIS A 204 -6.89 -10.51 15.07
N PRO A 205 -5.99 -9.51 15.14
CA PRO A 205 -5.11 -9.18 14.03
C PRO A 205 -4.07 -10.27 13.79
N ASP A 206 -3.73 -10.48 12.52
CA ASP A 206 -2.49 -11.15 12.14
C ASP A 206 -1.33 -10.16 12.21
N TYR A 207 -1.55 -8.89 11.88
CA TYR A 207 -0.56 -7.81 11.96
C TYR A 207 -1.11 -6.56 12.65
N THR A 208 -0.28 -5.91 13.47
CA THR A 208 -0.64 -4.66 14.16
C THR A 208 0.27 -3.50 13.75
N ILE A 209 -0.32 -2.35 13.44
CA ILE A 209 0.40 -1.11 13.10
C ILE A 209 0.20 -0.09 14.21
N TYR A 210 1.30 0.32 14.85
CA TYR A 210 1.33 1.43 15.80
C TYR A 210 1.76 2.70 15.07
N ASN A 211 0.77 3.52 14.69
CA ASN A 211 1.04 4.81 14.08
C ASN A 211 1.11 5.91 15.15
N ALA A 212 2.33 6.13 15.63
CA ALA A 212 2.73 7.24 16.48
C ALA A 212 3.46 8.33 15.67
N GLY A 213 3.04 8.54 14.42
CA GLY A 213 3.72 9.38 13.43
C GLY A 213 4.02 10.81 13.88
N SER A 214 3.17 11.42 14.71
CA SER A 214 3.38 12.76 15.26
C SER A 214 4.45 12.82 16.36
N PHE A 215 4.99 11.67 16.79
CA PHE A 215 6.07 11.58 17.78
C PHE A 215 7.38 11.14 17.14
N PRO A 216 8.51 11.83 17.41
CA PRO A 216 9.77 11.52 16.74
C PRO A 216 10.42 10.26 17.28
N ALA A 217 11.09 9.53 16.39
CA ALA A 217 12.11 8.56 16.74
C ALA A 217 13.28 9.26 17.46
N ASN A 218 13.96 8.51 18.33
CA ASN A 218 15.14 9.04 19.02
C ASN A 218 16.36 8.96 18.08
N ARG A 219 16.84 10.13 17.62
CA ARG A 219 18.00 10.24 16.71
C ARG A 219 19.30 9.66 17.27
N TYR A 220 19.38 9.43 18.58
CA TYR A 220 20.56 8.86 19.26
C TYR A 220 20.45 7.35 19.46
N THR A 221 19.33 6.74 19.10
CA THR A 221 19.21 5.28 19.06
C THR A 221 19.99 4.74 17.87
N GLU A 222 20.71 3.63 18.08
CA GLU A 222 21.57 3.01 17.06
C GLU A 222 20.81 2.78 15.74
N GLY A 223 21.47 3.07 14.62
CA GLY A 223 20.91 2.92 13.27
C GLY A 223 19.86 3.97 12.88
N MET A 224 19.45 4.89 13.77
CA MET A 224 18.58 6.02 13.42
C MET A 224 19.37 7.13 12.74
N THR A 225 18.87 7.58 11.58
CA THR A 225 19.52 8.62 10.76
C THR A 225 18.77 9.95 10.78
N SER A 226 17.58 9.97 11.35
CA SER A 226 16.67 11.11 11.39
C SER A 226 15.68 10.94 12.57
N PRO A 227 14.80 11.92 12.86
CA PRO A 227 13.72 11.73 13.82
C PRO A 227 12.56 10.88 13.27
N THR A 228 12.69 10.29 12.08
CA THR A 228 11.68 9.42 11.46
C THR A 228 12.13 7.96 11.53
N SER A 229 11.20 7.04 11.78
CA SER A 229 11.42 5.60 11.68
C SER A 229 10.14 4.90 11.22
N VAL A 230 10.27 4.02 10.23
CA VAL A 230 9.18 3.16 9.75
C VAL A 230 9.70 1.73 9.81
N ALA A 231 9.39 1.03 10.90
CA ALA A 231 10.00 -0.25 11.24
C ALA A 231 9.00 -1.39 11.13
N ILE A 232 9.42 -2.54 10.59
CA ILE A 232 8.61 -3.76 10.46
C ILE A 232 9.34 -4.90 11.18
N ASN A 233 8.60 -5.66 11.99
CA ASN A 233 9.06 -6.88 12.64
C ASN A 233 8.18 -8.06 12.20
N PHE A 234 8.72 -8.95 11.36
CA PHE A 234 7.99 -10.10 10.83
C PHE A 234 7.70 -11.19 11.88
N SER A 235 8.61 -11.38 12.85
CA SER A 235 8.41 -12.36 13.93
C SER A 235 7.30 -11.93 14.90
N GLN A 236 7.29 -10.65 15.28
CA GLN A 236 6.24 -10.10 16.15
C GLN A 236 4.97 -9.71 15.38
N LYS A 237 5.02 -9.73 14.05
CA LYS A 237 3.95 -9.28 13.14
C LYS A 237 3.45 -7.87 13.44
N GLU A 238 4.41 -6.96 13.63
CA GLU A 238 4.15 -5.59 14.04
C GLU A 238 4.85 -4.58 13.14
N MET A 239 4.27 -3.39 13.05
CA MET A 239 4.85 -2.24 12.39
C MET A 239 4.76 -1.01 13.30
N VAL A 240 5.82 -0.21 13.34
CA VAL A 240 5.90 1.03 14.13
C VAL A 240 6.24 2.20 13.22
N ILE A 241 5.45 3.28 13.32
CA ILE A 241 5.67 4.54 12.59
C ILE A 241 5.92 5.66 13.60
N LEU A 242 7.06 6.35 13.45
CA LEU A 242 7.47 7.49 14.25
C LEU A 242 7.98 8.62 13.34
N GLY A 243 7.68 9.86 13.69
CA GLY A 243 8.24 11.07 13.08
C GLY A 243 7.86 11.31 11.62
N THR A 244 6.73 10.76 11.19
CA THR A 244 6.12 11.02 9.88
C THR A 244 4.62 10.84 9.99
N GLU A 245 3.85 11.81 9.49
CA GLU A 245 2.38 11.76 9.50
C GLU A 245 1.81 11.50 8.10
N TYR A 246 2.68 11.15 7.13
CA TYR A 246 2.29 10.74 5.79
C TYR A 246 1.56 9.40 5.82
N ALA A 247 0.27 9.38 5.46
CA ALA A 247 -0.55 8.17 5.58
C ALA A 247 -0.08 7.02 4.68
N GLY A 248 0.58 7.34 3.57
CA GLY A 248 1.13 6.34 2.65
C GLY A 248 2.15 5.39 3.28
N GLU A 249 2.73 5.71 4.45
CA GLU A 249 3.58 4.76 5.19
C GLU A 249 2.77 3.57 5.72
N MET A 250 1.55 3.76 6.22
CA MET A 250 0.69 2.65 6.68
C MET A 250 0.33 1.73 5.52
N LYS A 251 -0.16 2.30 4.39
CA LYS A 251 -0.47 1.55 3.16
C LYS A 251 0.73 0.73 2.69
N LYS A 252 1.87 1.39 2.46
CA LYS A 252 3.06 0.72 1.90
C LYS A 252 3.78 -0.19 2.90
N GLY A 253 3.53 -0.01 4.19
CA GLY A 253 3.91 -0.94 5.25
C GLY A 253 3.20 -2.28 5.11
N VAL A 254 1.85 -2.26 5.02
CA VAL A 254 1.04 -3.45 4.70
C VAL A 254 1.54 -4.08 3.40
N PHE A 255 1.75 -3.28 2.35
CA PHE A 255 2.24 -3.82 1.08
C PHE A 255 3.60 -4.52 1.18
N THR A 256 4.54 -3.96 1.95
CA THR A 256 5.84 -4.60 2.24
C THR A 256 5.65 -5.93 2.97
N VAL A 257 4.71 -5.99 3.92
CA VAL A 257 4.36 -7.23 4.62
C VAL A 257 3.88 -8.29 3.62
N LEU A 258 2.98 -7.93 2.72
CA LEU A 258 2.45 -8.86 1.71
C LEU A 258 3.54 -9.31 0.72
N PHE A 259 4.48 -8.43 0.35
CA PHE A 259 5.65 -8.80 -0.46
C PHE A 259 6.55 -9.85 0.17
N TYR A 260 6.48 -10.05 1.49
CA TYR A 260 7.18 -11.12 2.20
C TYR A 260 6.29 -12.34 2.45
N GLU A 261 5.15 -12.11 3.09
CA GLU A 261 4.23 -13.16 3.56
C GLU A 261 3.68 -14.02 2.41
N MET A 262 3.24 -13.39 1.32
CA MET A 262 2.60 -14.10 0.21
C MET A 262 3.58 -15.03 -0.51
N PRO A 263 4.80 -14.60 -0.92
CA PRO A 263 5.74 -15.51 -1.55
C PRO A 263 6.33 -16.57 -0.61
N VAL A 264 6.59 -16.22 0.66
CA VAL A 264 7.27 -17.12 1.60
C VAL A 264 6.32 -18.17 2.16
N LYS A 265 5.13 -17.78 2.63
CA LYS A 265 4.19 -18.71 3.29
C LYS A 265 3.21 -19.36 2.33
N HIS A 266 2.82 -18.65 1.27
CA HIS A 266 1.71 -19.09 0.40
C HIS A 266 2.14 -19.39 -1.03
N ASN A 267 3.39 -19.09 -1.42
CA ASN A 267 3.86 -19.13 -2.81
C ASN A 267 2.93 -18.33 -3.76
N VAL A 268 2.37 -17.22 -3.25
CA VAL A 268 1.52 -16.28 -4.00
C VAL A 268 2.36 -15.08 -4.42
N LEU A 269 2.19 -14.63 -5.67
CA LEU A 269 2.98 -13.54 -6.22
C LEU A 269 2.35 -12.19 -5.91
N THR A 270 2.99 -11.38 -5.08
CA THR A 270 2.63 -9.98 -4.85
C THR A 270 3.18 -9.06 -5.93
N LEU A 271 2.37 -8.10 -6.37
CA LEU A 271 2.61 -7.27 -7.55
C LEU A 271 2.28 -5.81 -7.25
N HIS A 272 3.16 -4.90 -7.69
CA HIS A 272 2.86 -3.47 -7.76
C HIS A 272 2.33 -3.14 -9.15
N SER A 273 1.03 -3.31 -9.31
CA SER A 273 0.33 -3.20 -10.58
C SER A 273 -1.10 -2.74 -10.35
N SER A 274 -1.71 -2.10 -11.33
CA SER A 274 -3.16 -2.04 -11.42
C SER A 274 -3.67 -3.28 -12.17
N ALA A 275 -4.95 -3.59 -12.01
CA ALA A 275 -5.57 -4.69 -12.70
C ALA A 275 -7.01 -4.35 -13.10
N ASN A 276 -7.42 -4.82 -14.27
CA ASN A 276 -8.80 -4.74 -14.71
C ASN A 276 -9.22 -6.00 -15.48
N GLU A 277 -10.53 -6.21 -15.56
CA GLU A 277 -11.15 -7.36 -16.20
C GLU A 277 -12.09 -6.89 -17.33
N GLY A 278 -11.91 -7.46 -18.52
CA GLY A 278 -12.81 -7.23 -19.64
C GLY A 278 -14.13 -7.98 -19.50
N ARG A 279 -15.12 -7.63 -20.33
CA ARG A 279 -16.44 -8.27 -20.30
C ARG A 279 -16.42 -9.78 -20.55
N ASN A 280 -15.37 -10.29 -21.18
CA ASN A 280 -15.16 -11.71 -21.47
C ASN A 280 -14.35 -12.42 -20.38
N GLY A 281 -14.03 -11.75 -19.27
CA GLY A 281 -13.23 -12.29 -18.17
C GLY A 281 -11.71 -12.22 -18.40
N ASP A 282 -11.25 -11.59 -19.49
CA ASP A 282 -9.82 -11.40 -19.74
C ASP A 282 -9.23 -10.39 -18.75
N VAL A 283 -8.24 -10.81 -17.97
CA VAL A 283 -7.59 -9.96 -16.95
C VAL A 283 -6.27 -9.40 -17.49
N THR A 284 -6.06 -8.10 -17.28
CA THR A 284 -4.81 -7.42 -17.63
C THR A 284 -4.17 -6.82 -16.39
N LEU A 285 -2.86 -7.08 -16.22
CA LEU A 285 -2.02 -6.48 -15.17
C LEU A 285 -1.17 -5.36 -15.77
N PHE A 286 -1.17 -4.18 -15.16
CA PHE A 286 -0.36 -3.03 -15.61
C PHE A 286 0.67 -2.66 -14.55
N PHE A 287 1.94 -2.89 -14.84
CA PHE A 287 3.07 -2.52 -14.01
C PHE A 287 3.60 -1.15 -14.43
N GLY A 288 4.02 -0.33 -13.46
CA GLY A 288 4.61 0.96 -13.78
C GLY A 288 4.80 1.83 -12.55
N LEU A 289 5.75 2.75 -12.62
CA LEU A 289 5.93 3.75 -11.56
C LEU A 289 4.88 4.86 -11.66
N SER A 290 4.92 5.80 -10.71
CA SER A 290 4.08 7.00 -10.78
C SER A 290 4.35 7.77 -12.07
N GLY A 291 3.29 8.23 -12.75
CA GLY A 291 3.40 9.04 -13.98
C GLY A 291 3.58 8.25 -15.29
N THR A 292 3.66 6.91 -15.24
CA THR A 292 3.76 6.06 -16.45
C THR A 292 2.40 5.69 -17.07
N GLY A 293 1.30 6.24 -16.55
CA GLY A 293 -0.06 6.01 -17.07
C GLY A 293 -0.81 4.83 -16.47
N LYS A 294 -0.28 4.13 -15.45
CA LYS A 294 -0.92 2.96 -14.82
C LYS A 294 -2.40 3.19 -14.49
N THR A 295 -2.71 4.20 -13.68
CA THR A 295 -4.08 4.53 -13.27
C THR A 295 -4.96 4.92 -14.47
N THR A 296 -4.44 5.77 -15.37
CA THR A 296 -5.15 6.23 -16.58
C THR A 296 -5.48 5.10 -17.54
N LEU A 297 -4.61 4.09 -17.67
CA LEU A 297 -4.78 2.97 -18.58
C LEU A 297 -5.59 1.83 -17.97
N SER A 298 -5.59 1.66 -16.63
CA SER A 298 -6.48 0.70 -15.97
C SER A 298 -7.91 1.22 -15.81
N ALA A 299 -8.10 2.54 -15.73
CA ALA A 299 -9.40 3.21 -15.76
C ALA A 299 -9.98 3.24 -17.19
N ASP A 300 -10.30 2.05 -17.69
CA ASP A 300 -10.98 1.86 -18.97
C ASP A 300 -12.49 1.73 -18.74
N PRO A 301 -13.34 2.58 -19.35
CA PRO A 301 -14.79 2.51 -19.17
C PRO A 301 -15.41 1.18 -19.63
N ASN A 302 -14.70 0.38 -20.44
CA ASN A 302 -15.18 -0.91 -20.94
C ASN A 302 -14.72 -2.11 -20.09
N ARG A 303 -13.91 -1.87 -19.06
CA ARG A 303 -13.32 -2.92 -18.22
C ARG A 303 -13.60 -2.62 -16.76
N ALA A 304 -13.86 -3.66 -15.97
CA ALA A 304 -14.09 -3.51 -14.54
C ALA A 304 -12.75 -3.38 -13.81
N LEU A 305 -12.56 -2.32 -13.01
CA LEU A 305 -11.33 -2.11 -12.25
C LEU A 305 -11.28 -3.12 -11.08
N ILE A 306 -10.22 -3.92 -10.99
CA ILE A 306 -9.97 -4.78 -9.81
C ILE A 306 -9.25 -3.96 -8.74
N GLY A 307 -8.27 -3.14 -9.13
CA GLY A 307 -7.55 -2.23 -8.23
C GLY A 307 -6.53 -1.38 -8.99
N ASP A 308 -6.05 -0.30 -8.37
CA ASP A 308 -5.19 0.69 -9.02
C ASP A 308 -3.68 0.53 -8.73
N ASP A 309 -3.28 -0.27 -7.74
CA ASP A 309 -1.89 -0.21 -7.25
C ASP A 309 -1.30 -1.53 -6.72
N GLU A 310 -2.03 -2.33 -5.93
CA GLU A 310 -1.46 -3.46 -5.19
C GLU A 310 -2.27 -4.76 -5.36
N HIS A 311 -1.67 -5.79 -5.96
CA HIS A 311 -2.38 -7.05 -6.25
C HIS A 311 -1.56 -8.27 -5.85
N CYS A 312 -2.25 -9.40 -5.74
CA CYS A 312 -1.65 -10.73 -5.67
C CYS A 312 -2.19 -11.61 -6.79
N TRP A 313 -1.30 -12.39 -7.41
CA TRP A 313 -1.64 -13.45 -8.34
C TRP A 313 -1.45 -14.80 -7.67
N SER A 314 -2.55 -15.45 -7.31
CA SER A 314 -2.58 -16.76 -6.66
C SER A 314 -2.77 -17.90 -7.69
N ASP A 315 -2.99 -19.10 -7.20
CA ASP A 315 -3.47 -20.26 -7.95
C ASP A 315 -4.96 -20.17 -8.34
N ARG A 316 -5.70 -19.20 -7.77
CA ARG A 316 -7.13 -18.98 -8.00
C ARG A 316 -7.47 -17.80 -8.89
N GLY A 317 -6.48 -16.98 -9.24
CA GLY A 317 -6.68 -15.76 -10.04
C GLY A 317 -5.93 -14.56 -9.46
N VAL A 318 -6.50 -13.37 -9.62
CA VAL A 318 -5.91 -12.11 -9.14
C VAL A 318 -6.85 -11.41 -8.18
N PHE A 319 -6.31 -10.96 -7.05
CA PHE A 319 -7.05 -10.15 -6.09
C PHE A 319 -6.30 -8.86 -5.74
N ASN A 320 -7.07 -7.80 -5.52
CA ASN A 320 -6.58 -6.56 -4.94
C ASN A 320 -6.18 -6.79 -3.47
N ILE A 321 -5.15 -6.11 -3.00
CA ILE A 321 -4.77 -6.10 -1.58
C ILE A 321 -5.63 -5.09 -0.81
N GLU A 322 -6.09 -4.03 -1.46
CA GLU A 322 -6.65 -2.83 -0.84
C GLU A 322 -8.18 -2.77 -0.92
N GLY A 323 -8.80 -2.07 0.03
CA GLY A 323 -10.25 -1.73 0.03
C GLY A 323 -10.59 -0.38 -0.61
N GLY A 324 -9.59 0.31 -1.18
CA GLY A 324 -9.73 1.64 -1.76
C GLY A 324 -8.56 2.03 -2.65
N CYS A 325 -8.56 3.28 -3.11
CA CYS A 325 -7.51 3.84 -3.94
C CYS A 325 -6.87 5.04 -3.25
N TYR A 326 -5.58 5.30 -3.55
CA TYR A 326 -4.82 6.44 -3.03
C TYR A 326 -4.21 7.25 -4.17
N ALA A 327 -5.08 7.92 -4.91
CA ALA A 327 -4.77 8.59 -6.16
C ALA A 327 -3.97 9.89 -5.96
N LYS A 328 -3.18 10.26 -6.97
CA LYS A 328 -2.51 11.57 -7.04
C LYS A 328 -3.52 12.63 -7.48
N CYS A 329 -3.46 13.81 -6.88
CA CYS A 329 -4.42 14.89 -7.15
C CYS A 329 -3.85 16.03 -7.99
N ILE A 330 -2.53 16.15 -8.12
CA ILE A 330 -1.93 17.23 -8.91
C ILE A 330 -2.36 17.15 -10.39
N GLY A 331 -2.88 18.24 -10.93
CA GLY A 331 -3.38 18.34 -12.31
C GLY A 331 -4.69 17.60 -12.58
N LEU A 332 -5.37 17.13 -11.52
CA LEU A 332 -6.64 16.39 -11.64
C LEU A 332 -7.75 17.31 -12.16
N SER A 333 -8.51 16.83 -13.14
CA SER A 333 -9.72 17.49 -13.60
C SER A 333 -10.80 16.47 -13.97
N ALA A 334 -12.06 16.87 -13.85
CA ALA A 334 -13.20 16.04 -14.24
C ALA A 334 -13.16 15.64 -15.73
N GLU A 335 -12.54 16.45 -16.59
CA GLU A 335 -12.41 16.19 -18.03
C GLU A 335 -11.41 15.07 -18.33
N LYS A 336 -10.28 15.05 -17.61
CA LYS A 336 -9.19 14.08 -17.85
C LYS A 336 -9.45 12.76 -17.15
N GLU A 337 -9.93 12.82 -15.91
CA GLU A 337 -10.07 11.66 -15.00
C GLU A 337 -11.40 11.72 -14.22
N PRO A 338 -12.56 11.57 -14.91
CA PRO A 338 -13.88 11.78 -14.34
C PRO A 338 -14.20 10.85 -13.16
N ASP A 339 -13.81 9.57 -13.22
CA ASP A 339 -14.09 8.61 -12.14
C ASP A 339 -13.34 8.97 -10.85
N ILE A 340 -12.06 9.34 -10.96
CA ILE A 340 -11.25 9.74 -9.80
C ILE A 340 -11.77 11.05 -9.23
N HIS A 341 -12.07 12.04 -10.08
CA HIS A 341 -12.62 13.31 -9.64
C HIS A 341 -13.99 13.14 -8.96
N GLY A 342 -14.86 12.28 -9.51
CA GLY A 342 -16.17 11.95 -8.93
C GLY A 342 -16.09 11.16 -7.62
N ALA A 343 -14.99 10.44 -7.38
CA ALA A 343 -14.71 9.77 -6.13
C ALA A 343 -14.29 10.73 -5.00
N ILE A 344 -14.00 12.01 -5.29
CA ILE A 344 -13.67 12.99 -4.26
C ILE A 344 -14.97 13.56 -3.70
N ARG A 345 -15.44 13.02 -2.58
CA ARG A 345 -16.69 13.40 -1.92
C ARG A 345 -16.63 13.09 -0.42
N TYR A 346 -17.74 13.26 0.31
CA TYR A 346 -17.85 12.81 1.70
C TYR A 346 -17.37 11.36 1.88
N GLY A 347 -16.52 11.11 2.88
CA GLY A 347 -15.81 9.86 3.11
C GLY A 347 -14.40 9.79 2.50
N SER A 348 -14.07 10.67 1.55
CA SER A 348 -12.74 10.75 0.97
C SER A 348 -11.82 11.64 1.81
N VAL A 349 -10.52 11.36 1.76
CA VAL A 349 -9.47 12.13 2.44
C VAL A 349 -8.55 12.75 1.40
N LEU A 350 -8.51 14.06 1.34
CA LEU A 350 -7.54 14.82 0.56
C LEU A 350 -6.33 15.17 1.45
N GLU A 351 -5.14 14.81 1.00
CA GLU A 351 -3.91 15.00 1.76
C GLU A 351 -3.02 16.03 1.07
N ASN A 352 -2.65 17.07 1.82
CA ASN A 352 -1.76 18.16 1.40
C ASN A 352 -2.22 18.96 0.18
N VAL A 353 -3.53 18.99 -0.12
CA VAL A 353 -4.08 19.87 -1.16
C VAL A 353 -4.20 21.31 -0.66
N VAL A 354 -4.14 22.26 -1.59
CA VAL A 354 -4.49 23.66 -1.33
C VAL A 354 -5.94 23.89 -1.76
N PHE A 355 -6.69 24.66 -0.97
CA PHE A 355 -8.08 24.99 -1.26
C PHE A 355 -8.37 26.43 -0.84
N ASP A 356 -9.35 27.04 -1.49
CA ASP A 356 -9.80 28.39 -1.18
C ASP A 356 -10.51 28.42 0.19
N PRO A 357 -10.13 29.29 1.14
CA PRO A 357 -10.69 29.29 2.49
C PRO A 357 -12.17 29.70 2.55
N ASP A 358 -12.66 30.45 1.56
CA ASP A 358 -14.02 30.98 1.49
C ASP A 358 -14.93 30.03 0.69
N THR A 359 -14.55 29.64 -0.52
CA THR A 359 -15.35 28.76 -1.40
C THR A 359 -15.17 27.28 -1.07
N ARG A 360 -14.07 26.91 -0.42
CA ARG A 360 -13.65 25.52 -0.14
C ARG A 360 -13.34 24.69 -1.38
N GLU A 361 -13.25 25.31 -2.55
CA GLU A 361 -12.82 24.64 -3.77
C GLU A 361 -11.33 24.31 -3.72
N VAL A 362 -10.99 23.09 -4.12
CA VAL A 362 -9.61 22.61 -4.17
C VAL A 362 -8.95 23.09 -5.44
N ASP A 363 -7.77 23.68 -5.32
CA ASP A 363 -6.91 23.94 -6.47
C ASP A 363 -6.00 22.72 -6.70
N TYR A 364 -6.36 21.90 -7.69
CA TYR A 364 -5.60 20.71 -8.04
C TYR A 364 -4.31 21.02 -8.82
N ASP A 365 -4.10 22.25 -9.28
CA ASP A 365 -2.86 22.66 -9.94
C ASP A 365 -1.85 23.27 -8.94
N ASP A 366 -2.29 23.60 -7.71
CA ASP A 366 -1.45 24.17 -6.67
C ASP A 366 -0.59 23.11 -5.95
N ALA A 367 0.72 23.20 -6.17
CA ALA A 367 1.75 22.35 -5.55
C ALA A 367 2.51 23.04 -4.39
N THR A 368 2.00 24.16 -3.85
CA THR A 368 2.68 24.97 -2.81
C THR A 368 3.10 24.14 -1.60
N LEU A 369 2.28 23.15 -1.20
CA LEU A 369 2.64 22.21 -0.13
C LEU A 369 3.51 21.06 -0.63
N THR A 370 3.14 20.49 -1.78
CA THR A 370 3.87 19.39 -2.43
C THR A 370 3.29 19.10 -3.81
N GLU A 371 4.10 18.56 -4.72
CA GLU A 371 3.60 17.94 -5.95
C GLU A 371 2.96 16.56 -5.71
N ASN A 372 3.09 15.98 -4.52
CA ASN A 372 2.51 14.69 -4.13
C ASN A 372 1.21 14.87 -3.37
N THR A 373 0.33 15.76 -3.83
CA THR A 373 -1.05 15.86 -3.32
C THR A 373 -1.81 14.57 -3.63
N ARG A 374 -2.67 14.14 -2.70
CA ARG A 374 -3.32 12.82 -2.77
C ARG A 374 -4.78 12.84 -2.35
N CYS A 375 -5.53 11.83 -2.80
CA CYS A 375 -6.86 11.52 -2.31
C CYS A 375 -6.98 10.02 -2.01
N ALA A 376 -7.41 9.68 -0.79
CA ALA A 376 -7.77 8.32 -0.41
C ALA A 376 -9.30 8.18 -0.35
N TYR A 377 -9.85 7.21 -1.07
CA TYR A 377 -11.27 6.94 -1.12
C TYR A 377 -11.55 5.43 -1.20
N PRO A 378 -12.68 4.97 -0.67
CA PRO A 378 -13.04 3.55 -0.73
C PRO A 378 -13.34 3.13 -2.18
N ILE A 379 -13.08 1.85 -2.52
CA ILE A 379 -13.13 1.36 -3.90
C ILE A 379 -14.54 1.48 -4.50
N GLU A 380 -15.58 1.45 -3.67
CA GLU A 380 -16.99 1.64 -4.01
C GLU A 380 -17.29 3.02 -4.62
N TYR A 381 -16.34 3.96 -4.55
CA TYR A 381 -16.52 5.28 -5.16
C TYR A 381 -16.19 5.29 -6.65
N ILE A 382 -15.50 4.25 -7.14
CA ILE A 382 -15.26 4.04 -8.56
C ILE A 382 -16.42 3.26 -9.17
N SER A 383 -17.11 3.88 -10.12
CA SER A 383 -18.37 3.37 -10.67
C SER A 383 -18.25 2.02 -11.39
N ASN A 384 -17.11 1.79 -12.04
CA ASN A 384 -16.78 0.55 -12.77
C ASN A 384 -15.87 -0.39 -11.97
N ALA A 385 -15.74 -0.23 -10.65
CA ALA A 385 -14.99 -1.18 -9.84
C ALA A 385 -15.68 -2.55 -9.79
N LYS A 386 -14.88 -3.61 -9.85
CA LYS A 386 -15.34 -4.98 -9.61
C LYS A 386 -15.43 -5.21 -8.11
N ILE A 387 -16.60 -5.59 -7.61
CA ILE A 387 -16.82 -5.93 -6.19
C ILE A 387 -17.42 -7.35 -6.13
N PRO A 388 -16.78 -8.32 -5.44
CA PRO A 388 -15.48 -8.21 -4.76
C PRO A 388 -14.32 -7.92 -5.73
N CYS A 389 -13.26 -7.27 -5.25
CA CYS A 389 -12.07 -6.91 -6.04
C CYS A 389 -11.14 -8.12 -6.28
N LEU A 390 -11.71 -9.18 -6.83
CA LEU A 390 -11.11 -10.48 -7.11
C LEU A 390 -11.61 -10.94 -8.47
N SER A 391 -10.72 -11.40 -9.34
CA SER A 391 -11.08 -12.21 -10.50
C SER A 391 -10.57 -13.63 -10.30
N GLU A 392 -11.45 -14.60 -10.58
CA GLU A 392 -11.08 -16.02 -10.61
C GLU A 392 -10.40 -16.41 -11.94
N ASN A 393 -10.38 -15.49 -12.91
CA ASN A 393 -9.70 -15.66 -14.18
C ASN A 393 -8.20 -15.36 -14.04
N MET A 394 -7.39 -16.09 -14.79
CA MET A 394 -5.96 -15.85 -14.86
C MET A 394 -5.66 -14.67 -15.79
N PRO A 395 -4.70 -13.80 -15.46
CA PRO A 395 -4.19 -12.77 -16.35
C PRO A 395 -3.84 -13.34 -17.72
N THR A 396 -4.44 -12.78 -18.77
CA THR A 396 -4.10 -13.10 -20.16
C THR A 396 -3.04 -12.15 -20.70
N ASN A 397 -2.93 -10.96 -20.11
CA ASN A 397 -1.98 -9.92 -20.51
C ASN A 397 -1.26 -9.28 -19.32
N ILE A 398 0.06 -9.15 -19.45
CA ILE A 398 0.95 -8.50 -18.50
C ILE A 398 1.64 -7.34 -19.23
N ILE A 399 1.42 -6.11 -18.77
CA ILE A 399 1.92 -4.91 -19.43
C ILE A 399 2.91 -4.20 -18.50
N LEU A 400 4.16 -4.10 -18.95
CA LEU A 400 5.21 -3.32 -18.30
C LEU A 400 5.22 -1.92 -18.91
N LEU A 401 4.73 -0.93 -18.18
CA LEU A 401 4.69 0.47 -18.61
C LEU A 401 6.04 1.14 -18.34
N THR A 402 6.61 1.73 -19.39
CA THR A 402 7.77 2.62 -19.28
C THR A 402 7.43 3.99 -19.84
N CYS A 403 8.02 5.03 -19.28
CA CYS A 403 8.01 6.37 -19.84
C CYS A 403 9.42 6.70 -20.31
N ASP A 404 9.77 6.34 -21.55
CA ASP A 404 11.10 6.61 -22.10
C ASP A 404 11.20 8.04 -22.63
N ALA A 405 11.93 8.91 -21.94
CA ALA A 405 12.16 10.28 -22.38
C ALA A 405 13.28 10.41 -23.42
N ARG A 406 14.07 9.34 -23.66
CA ARG A 406 15.04 9.29 -24.76
C ARG A 406 14.38 8.96 -26.10
N GLY A 407 13.18 8.37 -26.07
CA GLY A 407 12.36 8.09 -27.24
C GLY A 407 12.88 6.96 -28.13
N VAL A 408 13.70 6.08 -27.56
CA VAL A 408 14.39 4.99 -28.28
C VAL A 408 13.67 3.64 -28.10
N LEU A 409 12.88 3.46 -27.05
CA LEU A 409 12.10 2.25 -26.87
C LEU A 409 10.87 2.23 -27.79
N PRO A 410 10.55 1.08 -28.42
CA PRO A 410 9.34 0.92 -29.23
C PRO A 410 8.07 1.30 -28.47
N PRO A 411 7.04 1.85 -29.13
CA PRO A 411 5.73 2.06 -28.51
C PRO A 411 5.22 0.79 -27.84
N ILE A 412 5.44 -0.37 -28.46
CA ILE A 412 5.05 -1.67 -27.92
C ILE A 412 6.04 -2.74 -28.35
N SER A 413 6.33 -3.68 -27.45
CA SER A 413 7.09 -4.89 -27.76
C SER A 413 6.50 -6.10 -27.05
N LYS A 414 6.50 -7.25 -27.73
CA LYS A 414 6.16 -8.53 -27.11
C LYS A 414 7.42 -9.10 -26.44
N LEU A 415 7.29 -9.55 -25.21
CA LEU A 415 8.41 -10.06 -24.42
C LEU A 415 8.37 -11.59 -24.37
N ASN A 416 9.53 -12.21 -24.53
CA ASN A 416 9.68 -13.61 -24.13
C ASN A 416 9.91 -13.74 -22.61
N ARG A 417 10.07 -14.97 -22.13
CA ARG A 417 10.25 -15.29 -20.71
C ARG A 417 11.44 -14.54 -20.07
N SER A 418 12.63 -14.65 -20.64
CA SER A 418 13.86 -14.05 -20.10
C SER A 418 13.82 -12.52 -20.18
N GLN A 419 13.27 -11.97 -21.26
CA GLN A 419 13.05 -10.52 -21.41
C GLN A 419 12.03 -9.98 -20.41
N THR A 420 10.97 -10.74 -20.11
CA THR A 420 9.99 -10.38 -19.09
C THR A 420 10.67 -10.23 -17.74
N MET A 421 11.49 -11.21 -17.33
CA MET A 421 12.25 -11.12 -16.08
C MET A 421 13.23 -9.94 -16.08
N PHE A 422 14.00 -9.77 -17.17
CA PHE A 422 14.99 -8.69 -17.28
C PHE A 422 14.35 -7.30 -17.19
N HIS A 423 13.30 -7.04 -17.96
CA HIS A 423 12.61 -5.74 -17.96
C HIS A 423 11.82 -5.50 -16.68
N PHE A 424 11.23 -6.55 -16.09
CA PHE A 424 10.56 -6.46 -14.80
C PHE A 424 11.53 -6.07 -13.68
N ILE A 425 12.69 -6.72 -13.59
CA ILE A 425 13.74 -6.39 -12.60
C ILE A 425 14.38 -5.04 -12.88
N SER A 426 14.51 -4.66 -14.15
CA SER A 426 15.03 -3.33 -14.49
C SER A 426 14.06 -2.25 -14.04
N GLY A 427 12.75 -2.44 -14.27
CA GLY A 427 11.71 -1.49 -13.86
C GLY A 427 12.00 -0.07 -14.34
N TYR A 428 12.41 0.05 -15.60
CA TYR A 428 12.88 1.29 -16.19
C TYR A 428 11.74 2.27 -16.46
N THR A 429 11.97 3.54 -16.16
CA THR A 429 11.19 4.70 -16.61
C THR A 429 12.08 5.95 -16.61
N SER A 430 11.56 7.10 -17.02
CA SER A 430 12.20 8.40 -16.84
C SER A 430 11.50 9.21 -15.75
N LYS A 431 12.29 9.88 -14.90
CA LYS A 431 11.84 11.03 -14.11
C LYS A 431 11.75 12.23 -15.04
N MET A 432 10.63 12.92 -15.01
CA MET A 432 10.41 14.08 -15.88
C MET A 432 10.96 15.36 -15.24
N ALA A 433 11.43 16.27 -16.09
CA ALA A 433 11.84 17.60 -15.64
C ALA A 433 10.67 18.31 -14.95
N GLY A 434 10.94 18.94 -13.81
CA GLY A 434 9.93 19.67 -13.02
C GLY A 434 8.92 18.80 -12.26
N THR A 435 9.21 17.51 -12.04
CA THR A 435 8.38 16.63 -11.16
C THR A 435 9.06 16.23 -9.85
N GLU A 436 10.31 16.68 -9.66
CA GLU A 436 11.10 16.56 -8.43
C GLU A 436 12.05 17.77 -8.35
N ASP A 437 12.29 18.27 -7.13
CA ASP A 437 13.21 19.39 -6.89
C ASP A 437 14.61 19.11 -7.48
N GLY A 438 15.08 20.00 -8.35
CA GLY A 438 16.41 19.94 -8.96
C GLY A 438 16.52 19.13 -10.25
N VAL A 439 15.44 18.51 -10.74
CA VAL A 439 15.45 17.78 -12.02
C VAL A 439 15.05 18.73 -13.17
N THR A 440 16.05 19.23 -13.91
CA THR A 440 15.85 20.14 -15.06
C THR A 440 15.80 19.42 -16.40
N GLU A 441 16.29 18.18 -16.47
CA GLU A 441 16.28 17.32 -17.66
C GLU A 441 15.78 15.92 -17.29
N PRO A 442 15.10 15.19 -18.21
CA PRO A 442 14.64 13.84 -17.90
C PRO A 442 15.77 12.88 -17.57
N GLN A 443 15.65 12.16 -16.46
CA GLN A 443 16.67 11.22 -15.98
C GLN A 443 16.15 9.79 -16.00
N ALA A 444 16.98 8.85 -16.47
CA ALA A 444 16.68 7.43 -16.38
C ALA A 444 16.55 7.01 -14.92
N THR A 445 15.51 6.27 -14.61
CA THR A 445 15.23 5.74 -13.27
C THR A 445 14.89 4.27 -13.40
N PHE A 446 15.48 3.47 -12.52
CA PHE A 446 15.27 2.03 -12.44
C PHE A 446 14.73 1.71 -11.05
N SER A 447 13.61 1.00 -11.01
CA SER A 447 12.97 0.57 -9.76
C SER A 447 12.54 -0.87 -9.92
N SER A 448 13.33 -1.80 -9.40
CA SER A 448 13.11 -3.23 -9.58
C SER A 448 11.72 -3.71 -9.27
N CYS A 449 11.22 -4.59 -10.16
CA CYS A 449 9.85 -5.12 -10.14
C CYS A 449 8.78 -4.01 -10.17
N PHE A 450 9.16 -2.81 -10.61
CA PHE A 450 8.40 -1.56 -10.45
C PHE A 450 8.05 -1.23 -8.99
N ALA A 451 8.69 -1.89 -8.02
CA ALA A 451 8.28 -1.92 -6.62
C ALA A 451 9.45 -1.81 -5.63
N GLN A 452 10.65 -1.41 -6.09
CA GLN A 452 11.90 -1.51 -5.32
C GLN A 452 11.81 -1.10 -3.85
N PRO A 453 11.16 0.01 -3.46
CA PRO A 453 11.09 0.41 -2.04
C PRO A 453 10.30 -0.55 -1.13
N PHE A 454 9.48 -1.42 -1.71
CA PHE A 454 8.53 -2.30 -1.02
C PHE A 454 8.95 -3.77 -1.04
N LEU A 455 9.90 -4.14 -1.90
CA LEU A 455 10.39 -5.51 -2.00
C LEU A 455 11.05 -5.94 -0.69
N ALA A 456 10.62 -7.09 -0.17
CA ALA A 456 11.23 -7.72 0.99
C ALA A 456 12.32 -8.74 0.58
N LEU A 457 12.08 -9.49 -0.50
CA LEU A 457 12.97 -10.53 -1.01
C LEU A 457 13.80 -10.03 -2.20
N HIS A 458 14.76 -10.84 -2.65
CA HIS A 458 15.58 -10.48 -3.81
C HIS A 458 14.70 -10.38 -5.08
N PRO A 459 14.90 -9.38 -5.97
CA PRO A 459 14.04 -9.16 -7.14
C PRO A 459 13.88 -10.37 -8.07
N MET A 460 14.90 -11.23 -8.18
CA MET A 460 14.82 -12.45 -8.98
C MET A 460 13.74 -13.43 -8.49
N ARG A 461 13.44 -13.44 -7.18
CA ARG A 461 12.38 -14.29 -6.62
C ARG A 461 11.03 -13.95 -7.27
N TYR A 462 10.68 -12.67 -7.30
CA TYR A 462 9.42 -12.20 -7.89
C TYR A 462 9.41 -12.33 -9.41
N ALA A 463 10.53 -12.05 -10.08
CA ALA A 463 10.63 -12.17 -11.52
C ALA A 463 10.44 -13.61 -12.01
N LYS A 464 11.04 -14.58 -11.31
CA LYS A 464 10.86 -16.00 -11.61
C LYS A 464 9.41 -16.43 -11.41
N MET A 465 8.78 -16.05 -10.30
CA MET A 465 7.37 -16.34 -10.05
C MET A 465 6.45 -15.74 -11.12
N LEU A 466 6.73 -14.52 -11.58
CA LEU A 466 5.98 -13.87 -12.67
C LEU A 466 6.12 -14.65 -13.97
N ALA A 467 7.36 -14.99 -14.36
CA ALA A 467 7.65 -15.74 -15.56
C ALA A 467 7.01 -17.13 -15.55
N ASP A 468 7.08 -17.85 -14.42
CA ASP A 468 6.46 -19.16 -14.24
C ASP A 468 4.94 -19.10 -14.39
N LYS A 469 4.29 -18.08 -13.82
CA LYS A 469 2.85 -17.88 -13.96
C LYS A 469 2.44 -17.53 -15.40
N ILE A 470 3.20 -16.66 -16.06
CA ILE A 470 2.95 -16.31 -17.47
C ILE A 470 3.01 -17.56 -18.36
N GLU A 471 4.04 -18.39 -18.19
CA GLU A 471 4.22 -19.62 -18.96
C GLU A 471 3.13 -20.66 -18.64
N GLN A 472 2.84 -20.87 -17.35
CA GLN A 472 1.81 -21.80 -16.90
C GLN A 472 0.43 -21.49 -17.49
N HIS A 473 0.10 -20.21 -17.64
CA HIS A 473 -1.23 -19.76 -18.06
C HIS A 473 -1.29 -19.31 -19.53
N GLY A 474 -0.17 -19.38 -20.27
CA GLY A 474 -0.10 -18.95 -21.67
C GLY A 474 -0.37 -17.45 -21.85
N SER A 475 -0.07 -16.63 -20.84
CA SER A 475 -0.29 -15.19 -20.86
C SER A 475 0.70 -14.51 -21.80
N ASN A 476 0.34 -13.34 -22.34
CA ASN A 476 1.26 -12.51 -23.11
C ASN A 476 1.89 -11.42 -22.23
N ALA A 477 3.19 -11.21 -22.36
CA ALA A 477 3.92 -10.12 -21.71
C ALA A 477 4.33 -9.05 -22.71
N TRP A 478 4.18 -7.80 -22.30
CA TRP A 478 4.31 -6.63 -23.17
C TRP A 478 5.15 -5.54 -22.50
N LEU A 479 6.00 -4.86 -23.27
CA LEU A 479 6.64 -3.61 -22.86
C LEU A 479 6.00 -2.45 -23.63
N LEU A 480 5.28 -1.56 -22.93
CA LEU A 480 4.52 -0.46 -23.53
C LEU A 480 5.19 0.88 -23.17
N ASN A 481 5.70 1.58 -24.17
CA ASN A 481 6.28 2.90 -24.00
C ASN A 481 5.21 4.00 -24.07
N THR A 482 4.99 4.66 -22.95
CA THR A 482 4.08 5.81 -22.76
C THR A 482 4.81 7.15 -22.77
N GLY A 483 6.12 7.12 -23.00
CA GLY A 483 7.02 8.27 -23.09
C GLY A 483 7.08 8.84 -24.51
N TRP A 484 8.28 9.14 -24.99
CA TRP A 484 8.55 9.83 -26.24
C TRP A 484 8.74 8.86 -27.40
N VAL A 485 8.48 9.34 -28.60
CA VAL A 485 8.67 8.61 -29.87
C VAL A 485 9.22 9.57 -30.93
N GLY A 486 10.03 9.05 -31.84
CA GLY A 486 10.61 9.77 -32.99
C GLY A 486 11.75 10.76 -32.67
N ALA A 487 11.88 11.21 -31.44
CA ALA A 487 13.09 11.84 -30.91
C ALA A 487 13.01 11.87 -29.37
N GLY A 488 14.14 12.03 -28.70
CA GLY A 488 14.16 12.28 -27.25
C GLY A 488 13.59 13.65 -26.88
N PHE A 489 13.13 13.80 -25.64
CA PHE A 489 12.61 15.06 -25.09
C PHE A 489 13.60 16.21 -25.30
N ALA A 490 14.89 15.99 -25.02
CA ALA A 490 15.97 16.98 -25.18
C ALA A 490 16.18 17.44 -26.64
N HIS A 491 15.64 16.71 -27.61
CA HIS A 491 15.73 17.01 -29.04
C HIS A 491 14.39 17.46 -29.63
N GLY A 492 13.44 17.89 -28.79
CA GLY A 492 12.11 18.36 -29.24
C GLY A 492 11.16 17.23 -29.63
N GLY A 493 11.44 16.00 -29.19
CA GLY A 493 10.55 14.86 -29.39
C GLY A 493 9.18 15.09 -28.75
N LYS A 494 8.19 14.35 -29.26
CA LYS A 494 6.82 14.39 -28.74
C LYS A 494 6.51 13.11 -27.97
N ARG A 495 5.72 13.26 -26.91
CA ARG A 495 5.16 12.12 -26.19
C ARG A 495 4.28 11.31 -27.14
N CYS A 496 4.30 9.98 -27.01
CA CYS A 496 3.42 9.08 -27.74
C CYS A 496 1.97 9.52 -27.51
N PRO A 497 1.23 9.87 -28.57
CA PRO A 497 -0.15 10.30 -28.45
C PRO A 497 -1.00 9.25 -27.73
N LEU A 498 -1.76 9.67 -26.69
CA LEU A 498 -2.59 8.76 -25.89
C LEU A 498 -3.57 7.94 -26.74
N LYS A 499 -4.06 8.50 -27.85
CA LYS A 499 -4.91 7.77 -28.82
C LYS A 499 -4.23 6.51 -29.38
N TYR A 500 -2.91 6.53 -29.60
CA TYR A 500 -2.16 5.38 -30.10
C TYR A 500 -1.89 4.38 -28.97
N THR A 501 -1.56 4.86 -27.76
CA THR A 501 -1.45 3.97 -26.58
C THR A 501 -2.75 3.21 -26.33
N ARG A 502 -3.92 3.87 -26.44
CA ARG A 502 -5.23 3.22 -26.31
C ARG A 502 -5.49 2.22 -27.45
N ALA A 503 -5.19 2.59 -28.70
CA ALA A 503 -5.33 1.66 -29.82
C ALA A 503 -4.46 0.39 -29.69
N ILE A 504 -3.23 0.54 -29.16
CA ILE A 504 -2.36 -0.60 -28.83
C ILE A 504 -3.00 -1.49 -27.76
N LEU A 505 -3.55 -0.90 -26.69
CA LEU A 505 -4.24 -1.66 -25.65
C LEU A 505 -5.47 -2.38 -26.18
N ASP A 506 -6.26 -1.73 -27.03
CA ASP A 506 -7.41 -2.36 -27.68
C ASP A 506 -6.99 -3.58 -28.51
N ALA A 507 -5.87 -3.47 -29.25
CA ALA A 507 -5.30 -4.58 -30.02
C ALA A 507 -4.70 -5.70 -29.15
N ILE A 508 -4.20 -5.38 -27.96
CA ILE A 508 -3.78 -6.37 -26.95
C ILE A 508 -4.99 -7.12 -26.40
N HIS A 509 -6.02 -6.39 -25.99
CA HIS A 509 -7.23 -6.97 -25.39
C HIS A 509 -8.07 -7.77 -26.40
N SER A 510 -8.10 -7.38 -27.67
CA SER A 510 -8.75 -8.15 -28.74
C SER A 510 -8.00 -9.43 -29.11
N GLY A 511 -6.72 -9.55 -28.72
CA GLY A 511 -5.82 -10.63 -29.12
C GLY A 511 -5.20 -10.46 -30.51
N GLU A 512 -5.60 -9.46 -31.28
CA GLU A 512 -5.09 -9.22 -32.63
C GLU A 512 -3.58 -9.01 -32.63
N LEU A 513 -3.06 -8.20 -31.70
CA LEU A 513 -1.64 -7.90 -31.61
C LEU A 513 -0.80 -9.15 -31.32
N ALA A 514 -1.36 -10.17 -30.66
CA ALA A 514 -0.64 -11.41 -30.39
C ALA A 514 -0.32 -12.23 -31.67
N THR A 515 -1.02 -11.96 -32.78
CA THR A 515 -1.01 -12.76 -34.01
C THR A 515 -0.31 -12.10 -35.20
N VAL A 516 0.06 -10.82 -35.10
CA VAL A 516 0.75 -10.10 -36.18
C VAL A 516 2.20 -10.58 -36.38
N GLN A 517 2.82 -10.16 -37.48
CA GLN A 517 4.25 -10.38 -37.70
C GLN A 517 5.09 -9.43 -36.85
N TYR A 518 6.22 -9.92 -36.37
CA TYR A 518 7.15 -9.18 -35.54
C TYR A 518 8.52 -9.07 -36.21
N GLU A 519 9.17 -7.93 -36.03
CA GLU A 519 10.57 -7.71 -36.37
C GLU A 519 11.42 -7.57 -35.09
N THR A 520 12.67 -8.01 -35.15
CA THR A 520 13.59 -7.89 -34.00
C THR A 520 14.21 -6.49 -33.99
N TYR A 521 13.99 -5.78 -32.89
CA TYR A 521 14.57 -4.47 -32.61
C TYR A 521 15.94 -4.61 -31.96
N GLY A 522 16.98 -4.29 -32.74
CA GLY A 522 18.40 -4.59 -32.53
C GLY A 522 18.90 -4.60 -31.08
N VAL A 523 19.51 -3.51 -30.60
CA VAL A 523 20.27 -3.44 -29.33
C VAL A 523 19.54 -4.06 -28.13
N PHE A 524 18.21 -3.96 -28.06
CA PHE A 524 17.41 -4.51 -26.96
C PHE A 524 16.84 -5.91 -27.22
N ASN A 525 17.03 -6.44 -28.43
CA ASN A 525 16.49 -7.73 -28.91
C ASN A 525 14.94 -7.84 -28.77
N LEU A 526 14.23 -6.72 -28.76
CA LEU A 526 12.79 -6.69 -28.52
C LEU A 526 12.00 -7.10 -29.77
N GLN A 527 10.88 -7.80 -29.59
CA GLN A 527 9.99 -8.12 -30.71
C GLN A 527 8.98 -6.99 -30.90
N VAL A 528 9.10 -6.25 -32.01
CA VAL A 528 8.24 -5.11 -32.37
C VAL A 528 7.23 -5.54 -33.42
N PRO A 529 5.93 -5.28 -33.23
CA PRO A 529 4.93 -5.63 -34.23
C PRO A 529 5.11 -4.78 -35.49
N MET A 530 4.98 -5.40 -36.66
CA MET A 530 5.09 -4.68 -37.95
C MET A 530 3.85 -3.84 -38.26
N THR A 531 2.70 -4.18 -37.69
CA THR A 531 1.44 -3.46 -37.84
C THR A 531 0.65 -3.46 -36.52
N CYS A 532 -0.16 -2.43 -36.32
CA CYS A 532 -1.12 -2.35 -35.21
C CYS A 532 -2.33 -1.52 -35.66
N PRO A 533 -3.57 -2.02 -35.49
CA PRO A 533 -4.76 -1.28 -35.88
C PRO A 533 -4.78 0.15 -35.33
N ASN A 534 -5.12 1.11 -36.19
CA ASN A 534 -5.23 2.53 -35.84
C ASN A 534 -3.93 3.20 -35.33
N VAL A 535 -2.78 2.57 -35.56
CA VAL A 535 -1.45 3.14 -35.28
C VAL A 535 -0.65 3.16 -36.59
N PRO A 536 0.01 4.27 -36.95
CA PRO A 536 0.88 4.30 -38.13
C PRO A 536 2.05 3.33 -37.99
N ASP A 537 2.27 2.47 -39.00
CA ASP A 537 3.31 1.44 -38.97
C ASP A 537 4.73 2.02 -38.75
N ASP A 538 5.02 3.17 -39.36
CA ASP A 538 6.30 3.88 -39.20
C ASP A 538 6.57 4.32 -37.76
N LEU A 539 5.53 4.43 -36.91
CA LEU A 539 5.68 4.78 -35.51
C LEU A 539 6.12 3.58 -34.65
N LEU A 540 5.79 2.35 -35.05
CA LEU A 540 6.00 1.15 -34.25
C LEU A 540 7.48 0.82 -34.09
N ASN A 541 8.30 1.14 -35.09
CA ASN A 541 9.75 1.02 -35.01
C ASN A 541 10.39 2.39 -34.79
N PRO A 542 10.99 2.66 -33.60
CA PRO A 542 11.61 3.94 -33.28
C PRO A 542 12.69 4.37 -34.26
N GLU A 543 13.40 3.42 -34.90
CA GLU A 543 14.42 3.74 -35.90
C GLU A 543 13.82 4.39 -37.15
N LYS A 544 12.65 3.88 -37.59
CA LYS A 544 11.90 4.43 -38.73
C LYS A 544 11.26 5.78 -38.38
N ALA A 545 10.79 5.93 -37.14
CA ALA A 545 10.18 7.16 -36.64
C ALA A 545 11.21 8.28 -36.35
N TRP A 546 12.51 7.96 -36.26
CA TRP A 546 13.52 8.89 -35.73
C TRP A 546 13.81 10.07 -36.66
N THR A 547 13.57 11.29 -36.19
CA THR A 547 13.71 12.51 -37.01
C THR A 547 15.07 13.18 -36.89
N ALA A 548 15.85 12.88 -35.85
CA ALA A 548 17.15 13.52 -35.58
C ALA A 548 18.35 12.83 -36.27
N GLY A 549 18.09 11.90 -37.19
CA GLY A 549 19.12 11.17 -37.97
C GLY A 549 19.62 9.87 -37.34
N SER A 550 20.02 8.92 -38.20
CA SER A 550 20.38 7.54 -37.80
C SER A 550 21.55 7.46 -36.81
N GLU A 551 22.60 8.28 -36.98
CA GLU A 551 23.73 8.30 -36.03
C GLU A 551 23.31 8.75 -34.62
N SER A 552 22.43 9.75 -34.54
CA SER A 552 21.87 10.22 -33.27
C SER A 552 21.05 9.13 -32.58
N PHE A 553 20.23 8.41 -33.36
CA PHE A 553 19.45 7.29 -32.86
C PHE A 553 20.35 6.20 -32.27
N GLN A 554 21.32 5.72 -33.06
CA GLN A 554 22.22 4.63 -32.65
C GLN A 554 23.02 4.99 -31.38
N LYS A 555 23.43 6.25 -31.25
CA LYS A 555 24.08 6.75 -30.03
C LYS A 555 23.17 6.71 -28.81
N GLU A 556 21.93 7.19 -28.92
CA GLU A 556 20.98 7.22 -27.81
C GLU A 556 20.50 5.82 -27.39
N VAL A 557 20.29 4.93 -28.38
CA VAL A 557 19.94 3.53 -28.13
C VAL A 557 21.04 2.82 -27.35
N ARG A 558 22.30 2.94 -27.78
CA ARG A 558 23.44 2.34 -27.07
C ARG A 558 23.63 2.94 -25.68
N LYS A 559 23.47 4.27 -25.54
CA LYS A 559 23.54 4.94 -24.24
C LYS A 559 22.49 4.41 -23.27
N LEU A 560 21.24 4.23 -23.70
CA LEU A 560 20.22 3.62 -22.87
C LEU A 560 20.56 2.16 -22.55
N GLY A 561 21.01 1.38 -23.54
CA GLY A 561 21.42 -0.01 -23.33
C GLY A 561 22.54 -0.15 -22.29
N SER A 562 23.52 0.75 -22.27
CA SER A 562 24.58 0.77 -21.25
C SER A 562 24.04 1.03 -19.85
N LEU A 563 23.06 1.94 -19.70
CA LEU A 563 22.41 2.22 -18.41
C LEU A 563 21.64 1.01 -17.89
N PHE A 564 20.98 0.26 -18.77
CA PHE A 564 20.32 -1.00 -18.40
C PHE A 564 21.32 -2.03 -17.89
N ARG A 565 22.44 -2.24 -18.61
CA ARG A 565 23.49 -3.18 -18.18
C ARG A 565 24.10 -2.77 -16.84
N GLU A 566 24.48 -1.51 -16.68
CA GLU A 566 25.03 -0.98 -15.44
C GLU A 566 24.07 -1.21 -14.26
N ASN A 567 22.78 -0.89 -14.45
CA ASN A 567 21.78 -1.12 -13.41
C ASN A 567 21.61 -2.60 -13.06
N PHE A 568 21.67 -3.51 -14.05
CA PHE A 568 21.39 -4.92 -13.85
C PHE A 568 22.48 -5.65 -13.04
N THR A 569 23.71 -5.13 -12.99
CA THR A 569 24.82 -5.68 -12.19
C THR A 569 24.45 -5.93 -10.72
N LYS A 570 23.51 -5.15 -10.16
CA LYS A 570 23.01 -5.26 -8.78
C LYS A 570 22.29 -6.58 -8.49
N TYR A 571 21.81 -7.28 -9.53
CA TYR A 571 20.94 -8.45 -9.42
C TYR A 571 21.58 -9.71 -10.02
N GLU A 572 22.76 -9.59 -10.64
CA GLU A 572 23.44 -10.68 -11.35
C GLU A 572 23.76 -11.87 -10.46
N SER A 573 23.97 -11.67 -9.15
CA SER A 573 24.31 -12.74 -8.21
C SER A 573 23.26 -13.86 -8.12
N GLU A 574 22.00 -13.58 -8.45
CA GLU A 574 20.93 -14.57 -8.49
C GLU A 574 20.25 -14.70 -9.86
N ALA A 575 20.69 -13.92 -10.86
CA ALA A 575 20.13 -13.97 -12.20
C ALA A 575 20.68 -15.19 -12.96
N THR A 576 19.82 -15.85 -13.72
CA THR A 576 20.24 -16.92 -14.63
C THR A 576 20.89 -16.35 -15.89
N GLU A 577 21.76 -17.12 -16.55
CA GLU A 577 22.49 -16.63 -17.73
C GLU A 577 21.57 -16.15 -18.86
N ASP A 578 20.41 -16.79 -19.04
CA ASP A 578 19.43 -16.41 -20.06
C ASP A 578 18.79 -15.05 -19.77
N VAL A 579 18.58 -14.70 -18.49
CA VAL A 579 18.07 -13.39 -18.10
C VAL A 579 19.12 -12.31 -18.33
N VAL A 580 20.38 -12.58 -18.01
CA VAL A 580 21.49 -11.66 -18.30
C VAL A 580 21.62 -11.43 -19.81
N LYS A 581 21.57 -12.50 -20.62
CA LYS A 581 21.63 -12.45 -22.09
C LYS A 581 20.38 -11.82 -22.74
N ALA A 582 19.27 -11.71 -22.02
CA ALA A 582 18.06 -11.03 -22.49
C ALA A 582 18.15 -9.50 -22.42
N GLY A 583 19.17 -8.97 -21.73
CA GLY A 583 19.44 -7.54 -21.68
C GLY A 583 20.02 -6.98 -22.98
N PRO A 584 20.23 -5.65 -23.04
CA PRO A 584 20.75 -5.01 -24.25
C PRO A 584 22.19 -5.43 -24.58
N ASP A 585 22.47 -5.64 -25.87
CA ASP A 585 23.80 -5.93 -26.40
C ASP A 585 24.48 -4.62 -26.85
N VAL A 586 25.32 -4.08 -25.97
CA VAL A 586 26.03 -2.79 -26.14
C VAL A 586 27.52 -2.88 -25.91
#